data_AF-A0A4P9Z7W6-F1
#
_entry.id   AF-A0A4P9Z7W6-F1
#
_cell.length_a   1.000
_cell.length_b   1.000
_cell.length_c   1.000
_cell.angle_alpha   90.00
_cell.angle_beta   90.00
_cell.angle_gamma   90.00
#
_symmetry.space_group_name_H-M   'P 1'
#
loop_
_entity.id
_entity.type
_entity.pdbx_description
1 polymer ?
#
loop_
_entity_poly.entity_id
_entity_poly.type
_entity_poly.pdbx_seq_one_letter_code
_entity_poly.pdbx_strand_id
1 'polypeptide(L)' 'MKQSFFGFSMGSRACLGQNLAWMELRLLLSTLVRRFELTVPAGKEADMTPLFHFMNQPKDGYYRVRAMHRSD' A
#
# COMPACT_ATOMS: atom_id res chain seq x y z
N MET A 1 0.57 8.96 24.14
CA MET A 1 -0.78 8.83 23.55
C MET A 1 -0.59 8.16 22.19
N LYS A 2 -0.90 6.86 22.05
CA LYS A 2 -0.80 6.18 20.76
C LYS A 2 -1.75 6.91 19.81
N GLN A 3 -1.24 7.48 18.72
CA GLN A 3 -2.08 7.94 17.63
C GLN A 3 -2.85 6.73 17.12
N SER A 4 -4.14 6.67 17.43
CA SER A 4 -5.02 5.60 16.99
C SER A 4 -5.20 5.75 15.49
N PHE A 5 -4.54 4.89 14.71
CA PHE A 5 -4.71 4.84 13.27
C PHE A 5 -6.07 4.19 12.93
N PHE A 6 -7.02 4.98 12.42
CA PHE A 6 -8.36 4.53 12.05
C PHE A 6 -8.52 4.38 10.53
N GLY A 7 -7.69 3.54 9.90
CA GLY A 7 -7.67 3.37 8.43
C GLY A 7 -8.99 2.90 7.79
N PHE A 8 -9.91 2.32 8.57
CA PHE A 8 -11.25 1.88 8.13
C PHE A 8 -12.38 2.58 8.90
N SER A 9 -12.09 3.70 9.58
CA SER A 9 -13.00 4.38 10.51
C SER A 9 -13.43 3.48 11.69
N MET A 10 -14.47 3.88 12.44
CA MET A 10 -15.01 3.16 13.60
C MET A 10 -16.52 3.45 13.78
N GLY A 11 -17.27 2.48 14.33
CA GLY A 11 -18.70 2.61 14.66
C GLY A 11 -19.65 2.15 13.55
N SER A 12 -20.91 2.58 13.62
CA SER A 12 -21.99 2.14 12.72
C SER A 12 -21.82 2.54 11.25
N ARG A 13 -20.92 3.51 10.97
CA ARG A 13 -20.55 3.96 9.63
C ARG A 13 -19.09 3.64 9.27
N ALA A 14 -18.48 2.68 9.96
CA ALA A 14 -17.16 2.19 9.58
C ALA A 14 -17.19 1.55 8.17
N CYS A 15 -16.03 1.38 7.56
CA CYS A 15 -15.92 0.78 6.24
C CYS A 15 -16.52 -0.64 6.24
N LEU A 16 -17.61 -0.83 5.50
CA LEU A 16 -18.27 -2.13 5.33
C LEU A 16 -17.31 -3.19 4.78
N GLY A 17 -16.36 -2.76 3.94
CA GLY A 17 -15.35 -3.61 3.32
C GLY A 17 -14.13 -3.93 4.20
N GLN A 18 -14.09 -3.53 5.48
CA GLN A 18 -12.89 -3.69 6.33
C GLN A 18 -12.36 -5.12 6.35
N ASN A 19 -13.23 -6.12 6.56
CA ASN A 19 -12.80 -7.51 6.63
C ASN A 19 -12.28 -8.03 5.28
N LEU A 20 -12.95 -7.66 4.19
CA LEU A 20 -12.52 -8.01 2.84
C LEU A 20 -11.16 -7.38 2.51
N ALA A 21 -11.00 -6.09 2.77
CA ALA A 21 -9.76 -5.36 2.54
C ALA A 21 -8.60 -6.00 3.30
N TRP A 22 -8.79 -6.43 4.56
CA TRP A 22 -7.75 -7.13 5.32
C TRP A 22 -7.37 -8.48 4.74
N MET A 23 -8.34 -9.26 4.24
CA MET A 23 -8.04 -10.54 3.58
C MET A 23 -7.22 -10.31 2.32
N GLU A 24 -7.65 -9.38 1.47
CA GLU A 24 -6.97 -9.05 0.22
C GLU A 24 -5.56 -8.49 0.45
N LEU A 25 -5.40 -7.52 1.37
CA LEU A 25 -4.09 -6.93 1.67
C LEU A 25 -3.09 -7.99 2.14
N ARG A 26 -3.52 -8.92 2.99
CA ARG A 26 -2.65 -9.98 3.51
C ARG A 26 -2.26 -10.98 2.41
N LEU A 27 -3.21 -11.42 1.60
CA LEU A 27 -2.96 -12.35 0.50
C LEU A 27 -2.05 -11.71 -0.56
N LEU A 28 -2.31 -10.46 -0.93
CA LEU A 28 -1.52 -9.72 -1.90
C LEU A 28 -0.11 -9.49 -1.38
N LEU A 29 0.04 -8.96 -0.17
CA LEU A 29 1.35 -8.66 0.40
C LEU A 29 2.19 -9.94 0.55
N SER A 30 1.63 -11.01 1.12
CA SER A 30 2.34 -12.28 1.29
C SER A 30 2.76 -12.90 -0.05
N THR A 31 1.91 -12.81 -1.07
CA THR A 31 2.23 -13.30 -2.42
C THR A 31 3.35 -12.48 -3.07
N LEU A 32 3.29 -11.15 -2.97
CA LEU A 32 4.30 -10.26 -3.54
C LEU A 32 5.68 -10.48 -2.92
N VAL A 33 5.78 -10.42 -1.58
CA VAL A 33 7.09 -10.55 -0.90
C VAL A 33 7.70 -11.95 -1.01
N ARG A 34 6.87 -12.98 -1.20
CA ARG A 34 7.35 -14.36 -1.37
C ARG A 34 7.87 -14.60 -2.79
N ARG A 35 7.25 -14.02 -3.80
CA ARG A 35 7.53 -14.31 -5.22
C ARG A 35 8.39 -13.27 -5.91
N PHE A 36 8.48 -12.05 -5.38
CA PHE A 36 9.16 -10.96 -6.05
C PHE A 36 10.09 -10.19 -5.11
N GLU A 37 11.23 -9.80 -5.64
CA GLU A 37 12.06 -8.74 -5.10
C GLU A 37 11.62 -7.41 -5.71
N LEU A 38 11.11 -6.51 -4.86
CA LEU A 38 10.61 -5.20 -5.25
C LEU A 38 11.68 -4.14 -4.96
N THR A 39 12.15 -3.46 -6.00
CA THR A 39 13.20 -2.42 -5.89
C THR A 39 12.78 -1.13 -6.59
N VAL A 40 13.34 -0.01 -6.13
CA VAL A 40 13.19 1.28 -6.83
C VAL A 40 14.13 1.28 -8.04
N PRO A 41 13.65 1.60 -9.26
CA PRO A 41 14.51 1.66 -10.44
C PRO A 41 15.68 2.64 -10.25
N ALA A 42 16.85 2.29 -10.80
CA ALA A 42 18.04 3.13 -10.72
C ALA A 42 17.79 4.55 -11.28
N GLY A 43 18.28 5.57 -10.57
CA GLY A 43 18.10 6.98 -10.95
C GLY A 43 16.70 7.53 -10.70
N LYS A 44 15.85 6.82 -9.94
CA LYS A 44 14.56 7.32 -9.46
C LYS A 44 14.53 7.32 -7.93
N GLU A 45 13.95 8.36 -7.36
CA GLU A 45 13.62 8.41 -5.93
C GLU A 45 12.15 8.02 -5.73
N ALA A 46 11.87 7.29 -4.66
CA ALA A 46 10.50 6.99 -4.25
C ALA A 46 9.97 8.15 -3.40
N ASP A 47 9.56 9.24 -4.05
CA ASP A 47 8.99 10.41 -3.38
C ASP A 47 7.60 10.08 -2.82
N MET A 48 7.53 9.75 -1.53
CA MET A 48 6.28 9.39 -0.86
C MET A 48 5.42 10.57 -0.42
N THR A 49 5.69 11.79 -0.89
CA THR A 49 4.93 12.98 -0.51
C THR A 49 3.46 12.82 -0.90
N PRO A 50 2.53 12.84 0.07
CA PRO A 50 1.11 12.65 -0.23
C PRO A 50 0.52 13.92 -0.85
N LEU A 51 -0.26 13.74 -1.92
CA LEU A 51 -1.20 14.75 -2.40
C LEU A 51 -2.58 14.47 -1.81
N PHE A 52 -3.06 15.43 -1.02
CA PHE A 52 -4.36 15.39 -0.37
C PHE A 52 -5.45 15.89 -1.33
N HIS A 53 -6.12 14.96 -2.03
CA HIS A 53 -7.35 15.22 -2.78
C HIS A 53 -8.55 14.56 -2.07
N PHE A 54 -9.50 14.01 -2.83
CA PHE A 54 -10.54 13.13 -2.29
C PHE A 54 -9.96 11.82 -1.75
N MET A 55 -8.91 11.30 -2.38
CA MET A 55 -8.10 10.17 -1.93
C MET A 55 -6.63 10.61 -1.82
N ASN A 56 -5.90 10.07 -0.85
CA ASN A 56 -4.45 10.28 -0.77
C ASN A 56 -3.76 9.54 -1.91
N GLN A 57 -2.95 10.27 -2.68
CA GLN A 57 -2.21 9.73 -3.81
C GLN A 57 -0.75 10.19 -3.78
N PRO A 58 0.15 9.45 -4.44
CA PRO A 58 1.50 9.94 -4.71
C PRO A 58 1.48 11.26 -5.49
N LYS A 59 2.52 12.08 -5.33
CA LYS A 59 2.69 13.32 -6.11
C LYS A 59 2.54 13.13 -7.63
N ASP A 60 3.12 12.04 -8.14
CA ASP A 60 3.09 11.72 -9.57
C ASP A 60 1.93 10.79 -9.95
N GLY A 61 1.01 10.51 -9.02
CA GLY A 61 -0.11 9.58 -9.21
C GLY A 61 0.25 8.10 -9.22
N TYR A 62 1.53 7.74 -9.33
CA TYR A 62 2.01 6.34 -9.30
C TYR A 62 3.43 6.22 -8.72
N TYR A 63 3.77 5.03 -8.21
CA TYR A 63 5.15 4.63 -7.92
C TYR A 63 5.59 3.57 -8.92
N ARG A 64 6.72 3.81 -9.59
CA ARG A 64 7.36 2.76 -10.39
C ARG A 64 8.22 1.90 -9.50
N VAL A 65 7.90 0.61 -9.47
CA VAL A 65 8.71 -0.42 -8.81
C VAL A 65 9.17 -1.42 -9.86
N ARG A 66 10.41 -1.88 -9.73
CA ARG A 66 10.91 -3.04 -10.46
C ARG A 66 10.56 -4.28 -9.64
N ALA A 67 9.85 -5.22 -10.26
CA ALA A 67 9.55 -6.51 -9.66
C ALA A 67 10.36 -7.60 -10.38
N MET A 68 11.34 -8.17 -9.68
CA MET A 68 12.12 -9.32 -10.17
C MET A 68 11.56 -10.59 -9.53
N HIS A 69 11.29 -11.63 -10.33
CA HIS A 69 10.87 -12.91 -9.74
C HIS A 69 11.98 -13.44 -8.83
N ARG A 70 11.65 -13.79 -7.60
CA ARG A 70 12.60 -14.38 -6.66
C ARG A 70 12.86 -15.81 -7.10
N SER A 71 14.01 -16.02 -7.74
CA SER A 71 14.56 -17.33 -8.01
C SER A 71 15.10 -17.87 -6.69
N ASP A 72 14.26 -18.59 -5.96
CA ASP A 72 14.72 -19.57 -4.97
C ASP A 72 15.34 -20.77 -5.72
#